data_AF-A0A560W8V7-F1
#
_entry.id   AF-A0A560W8V7-F1
#
_cell.length_a   1.000
_cell.length_b   1.000
_cell.length_c   1.000
_cell.angle_alpha   90.00
_cell.angle_beta   90.00
_cell.angle_gamma   90.00
#
_symmetry.space_group_name_H-M   'P 1'
#
loop_
_entity.id
_entity.type
_entity.pdbx_description
1 polymer ?
#
loop_
_entity_poly.entity_id
_entity_poly.type
_entity_poly.pdbx_seq_one_letter_code
_entity_poly.pdbx_strand_id
1 'polypeptide(L)' 'MARESESGLPIEPVYGPESLEGWDPAEKLGEPGAYPFTR' A
#
# COMPACT_ATOMS: atom_id res chain seq x y z
N MET A 1 -9.73 10.65 14.27
CA MET A 1 -8.96 11.60 13.43
C MET A 1 -7.77 10.84 12.89
N ALA A 2 -7.55 10.88 11.58
CA ALA A 2 -6.32 10.36 10.98
C ALA A 2 -5.11 11.11 11.56
N ARG A 3 -4.01 10.39 11.79
CA ARG A 3 -2.72 11.02 12.15
C ARG A 3 -2.01 11.43 10.85
N GLU A 4 -1.15 12.42 10.87
CA GLU A 4 -0.34 12.77 9.69
C GLU A 4 1.07 12.17 9.80
N SER A 5 1.62 11.73 8.67
CA SER A 5 3.05 11.41 8.55
C SER A 5 3.89 12.69 8.58
N GLU A 6 5.20 12.57 8.76
CA GLU A 6 6.13 13.72 8.71
C GLU A 6 6.10 14.43 7.35
N SER A 7 5.72 13.72 6.27
CA SER A 7 5.53 14.27 4.94
C SER A 7 4.15 14.91 4.69
N GLY A 8 3.26 14.90 5.69
CA GLY A 8 1.91 15.47 5.60
C GLY A 8 0.85 14.57 4.97
N LEU A 9 1.14 13.28 4.74
CA LEU A 9 0.13 12.31 4.26
C LEU A 9 -0.72 11.78 5.43
N PRO A 10 -2.05 11.63 5.25
CA PRO A 10 -2.93 11.07 6.27
C PRO A 10 -2.65 9.57 6.47
N ILE A 11 -2.71 9.14 7.72
CA ILE A 11 -2.61 7.74 8.13
C ILE A 11 -3.88 7.37 8.89
N GLU A 12 -4.64 6.43 8.34
CA GLU A 12 -5.87 5.94 8.94
C GLU A 12 -5.59 5.09 10.19
N PRO A 13 -6.50 5.08 11.18
CA PRO A 13 -6.31 4.26 12.39
C PRO A 13 -6.26 2.76 12.11
N VAL A 14 -6.95 2.30 11.08
CA VAL A 14 -7.04 0.89 10.67
C VAL A 14 -7.13 0.84 9.14
N TYR A 15 -6.41 -0.10 8.52
CA TYR A 15 -6.49 -0.40 7.10
C TYR A 15 -7.07 -1.81 6.90
N GLY A 16 -8.23 -1.89 6.26
CA GLY A 16 -8.93 -3.13 5.96
C GLY A 16 -8.78 -3.58 4.49
N PRO A 17 -9.35 -4.73 4.11
CA PRO A 17 -9.34 -5.20 2.72
C PRO A 17 -9.86 -4.17 1.70
N GLU A 18 -10.83 -3.35 2.08
CA GLU A 18 -11.38 -2.25 1.28
C GLU A 18 -10.34 -1.18 0.93
N SER A 19 -9.27 -1.04 1.74
CA SER A 19 -8.15 -0.13 1.43
C SER A 19 -7.30 -0.60 0.24
N LEU A 20 -7.50 -1.84 -0.22
CA LEU A 20 -6.84 -2.45 -1.38
C LEU A 20 -7.83 -2.73 -2.52
N GLU A 21 -9.02 -2.12 -2.52
CA GLU A 21 -10.00 -2.31 -3.59
C GLU A 21 -9.40 -1.95 -4.97
N GLY A 22 -9.45 -2.89 -5.92
CA GLY A 22 -8.88 -2.73 -7.25
C GLY A 22 -7.34 -2.85 -7.32
N TRP A 23 -6.66 -3.20 -6.23
CA TRP A 23 -5.21 -3.40 -6.20
C TRP A 23 -4.86 -4.89 -6.29
N ASP A 24 -4.19 -5.29 -7.38
CA ASP A 24 -3.71 -6.67 -7.57
C ASP A 24 -2.26 -6.85 -7.05
N PRO A 25 -2.03 -7.62 -5.97
CA PRO A 25 -0.69 -7.89 -5.47
C PRO A 25 0.22 -8.61 -6.48
N ALA A 26 -0.33 -9.48 -7.33
CA ALA A 26 0.49 -10.23 -8.29
C ALA A 26 1.16 -9.29 -9.30
N GLU A 27 0.42 -8.28 -9.77
CA GLU A 27 0.93 -7.29 -10.73
C GLU A 27 1.74 -6.17 -10.06
N LYS A 28 1.31 -5.71 -8.88
CA LYS A 28 1.87 -4.50 -8.25
C LYS A 28 2.99 -4.77 -7.26
N LEU A 29 3.00 -5.93 -6.62
CA LEU A 29 4.00 -6.30 -5.61
C LEU A 29 5.03 -7.29 -6.19
N GLY A 30 4.55 -8.32 -6.90
CA GLY A 30 5.40 -9.25 -7.66
C GLY A 30 6.29 -10.16 -6.81
N GLU A 31 7.24 -10.81 -7.49
CA GLU A 31 8.24 -11.71 -6.89
C GLU A 31 9.59 -10.98 -6.70
N PRO A 32 10.37 -11.31 -5.64
CA PRO A 32 11.67 -10.69 -5.39
C PRO A 32 12.63 -10.84 -6.57
N GLY A 33 13.30 -9.75 -6.94
CA GLY A 33 14.28 -9.76 -8.03
C GLY A 33 13.67 -9.89 -9.44
N ALA A 34 12.35 -9.81 -9.57
CA ALA A 34 11.64 -9.72 -10.84
C ALA A 34 10.87 -8.39 -10.93
N TYR A 35 10.61 -7.91 -12.16
CA TYR A 35 9.76 -6.73 -12.37
C TYR A 35 8.39 -6.90 -11.67
N PRO A 36 7.82 -5.87 -10.98
CA PRO A 36 8.26 -4.47 -10.91
C PRO A 36 9.29 -4.15 -9.82
N PHE A 37 9.96 -5.16 -9.25
CA PHE A 37 11.01 -5.02 -8.24
C PHE A 37 10.57 -4.28 -6.97
N THR A 38 9.31 -4.47 -6.57
CA THR A 38 8.74 -3.82 -5.37
C THR A 38 9.05 -4.61 -4.09
N ARG A 39 9.15 -5.95 -4.17
CA ARG A 39 9.70 -6.80 -3.11
C ARG A 39 11.21 -6.98 -3.27
#